data_AF-A0AAU0M758-F1
#
_entry.id   AF-A0AAU0M758-F1
#
_cell.length_a   1.000
_cell.length_b   1.000
_cell.length_c   1.000
_cell.angle_alpha   90.00
_cell.angle_beta   90.00
_cell.angle_gamma   90.00
#
_symmetry.space_group_name_H-M   'P 1'
#
loop_
_entity.id
_entity.type
_entity.pdbx_description
1 polymer ?
#
loop_
_entity_poly.entity_id
_entity_poly.type
_entity_poly.pdbx_seq_one_letter_code
_entity_poly.pdbx_strand_id
1 'polypeptide(L)'
;MRQGSLREANLELITRHVFAHGEGDAPISRARLAEEARLTRSTSSRLVDALIEGRILEALPPVNTAGRGRPAVPLIPARNSYVGLGLEIGVGLLAARLVDLSGRVLAESLDEAAPAGAEPGKVLRHLGVMVREILDDLAPGLILAGATLSVPGLVDRRDGRLLVAPNLGWTDLDPYPFLAPVIGPQVDFHIGNSANLAARAVAQTRPGCPGPWPSFVYLHGEIGVGAAIRLDGREFLGAHGWAGEIGHMTVDPAGPECRCGSHGCLEQYVGRLSLLQAAGLPPRASIHTLSSRLESGEPVAVQAVDAAGHALGSVLSSVVNLLDLPTLMLGGDLAVIGEHLRGPIAEEMKHRLLSDPLAAPEVVLAPVGTALAATGAAYEALDRVILEPARWLHSEGEPEEPGECDDADRDDTEGDTGGDGAGDREGINRDDDRGDGRPDGDGDGDRDGGAGEAGAGGPEGGVRAPTGRGPHPAGSVWR
;
A
#
# COMPACT_ATOMS: atom_id res chain seq x y z
N MET A 1 -32.97 -5.97 8.01
CA MET A 1 -32.09 -6.66 7.04
C MET A 1 -32.96 -7.45 6.08
N ARG A 2 -32.82 -7.22 4.76
CA ARG A 2 -33.48 -8.05 3.74
C ARG A 2 -32.78 -9.42 3.67
N GLN A 3 -33.48 -10.51 3.34
CA GLN A 3 -32.88 -11.85 3.30
C GLN A 3 -31.63 -11.95 2.39
N GLY A 4 -31.57 -11.21 1.28
CA GLY A 4 -30.38 -11.11 0.42
C GLY A 4 -29.14 -10.61 1.18
N SER A 5 -29.27 -9.51 1.93
CA SER A 5 -28.17 -8.93 2.72
C SER A 5 -27.62 -9.89 3.80
N LEU A 6 -28.44 -10.81 4.34
CA LEU A 6 -27.98 -11.80 5.31
C LEU A 6 -27.23 -12.97 4.64
N ARG A 7 -27.66 -13.39 3.45
CA ARG A 7 -26.93 -14.41 2.68
C ARG A 7 -25.55 -13.90 2.28
N GLU A 8 -25.48 -12.67 1.76
CA GLU A 8 -24.23 -12.01 1.38
C GLU A 8 -23.25 -11.90 2.56
N ALA A 9 -23.73 -11.38 3.70
CA ALA A 9 -22.91 -11.29 4.90
C ALA A 9 -22.41 -12.66 5.39
N ASN A 10 -23.22 -13.71 5.30
CA ASN A 10 -22.81 -15.07 5.67
C ASN A 10 -21.81 -15.68 4.68
N LEU A 11 -21.92 -15.36 3.38
CA LEU A 11 -20.92 -15.77 2.39
C LEU A 11 -19.57 -15.11 2.68
N GLU A 12 -19.55 -13.79 2.90
CA GLU A 12 -18.33 -13.07 3.31
C GLU A 12 -17.73 -13.70 4.57
N LEU A 13 -18.55 -13.94 5.61
CA LEU A 13 -18.09 -14.51 6.87
C LEU A 13 -17.41 -15.87 6.70
N ILE A 14 -18.01 -16.76 5.90
CA ILE A 14 -17.45 -18.08 5.60
C ILE A 14 -16.16 -17.96 4.80
N THR A 15 -16.16 -17.15 3.74
CA THR A 15 -14.98 -16.93 2.90
C THR A 15 -13.82 -16.42 3.74
N ARG A 16 -14.05 -15.38 4.56
CA ARG A 16 -13.01 -14.83 5.45
C ARG A 16 -12.50 -15.85 6.46
N HIS A 17 -13.34 -16.71 7.03
CA HIS A 17 -12.87 -17.77 7.92
C HIS A 17 -11.92 -18.74 7.21
N VAL A 18 -12.26 -19.21 6.01
CA VAL A 18 -11.38 -20.12 5.26
C VAL A 18 -10.10 -19.41 4.83
N PHE A 19 -10.20 -18.15 4.38
CA PHE A 19 -9.05 -17.37 3.95
C PHE A 19 -8.12 -16.96 5.10
N ALA A 20 -8.59 -16.91 6.35
CA ALA A 20 -7.77 -16.56 7.50
C ALA A 20 -6.85 -17.69 8.02
N HIS A 21 -6.99 -18.93 7.55
CA HIS A 21 -6.17 -20.08 8.01
C HIS A 21 -4.88 -20.22 7.19
N GLY A 22 -3.71 -20.04 7.81
CA GLY A 22 -2.41 -20.04 7.10
C GLY A 22 -1.94 -21.42 6.63
N GLU A 23 -0.85 -21.47 5.86
CA GLU A 23 -0.24 -22.74 5.40
C GLU A 23 0.32 -23.61 6.54
N GLY A 24 0.65 -23.00 7.69
CA GLY A 24 1.07 -23.70 8.91
C GLY A 24 -0.09 -24.26 9.74
N ASP A 25 -1.33 -23.87 9.43
CA ASP A 25 -2.52 -24.35 10.12
C ASP A 25 -3.13 -25.54 9.38
N ALA A 26 -3.73 -26.47 10.13
CA ALA A 26 -4.58 -27.48 9.52
C ALA A 26 -5.79 -26.78 8.85
N PRO A 27 -6.06 -27.02 7.55
CA PRO A 27 -7.17 -26.35 6.87
C PRO A 27 -8.50 -26.58 7.59
N ILE A 28 -9.34 -25.55 7.65
CA ILE A 28 -10.60 -25.62 8.38
C ILE A 28 -11.55 -26.61 7.71
N SER A 29 -12.15 -27.50 8.51
CA SER A 29 -13.14 -28.44 7.99
C SER A 29 -14.53 -27.80 7.88
N ARG A 30 -15.39 -28.32 6.99
CA ARG A 30 -16.81 -27.91 6.91
C ARG A 30 -17.52 -27.92 8.27
N ALA A 31 -17.24 -28.91 9.11
CA ALA A 31 -17.86 -29.03 10.42
C ALA A 31 -17.38 -27.94 11.40
N ARG A 32 -16.06 -27.73 11.46
CA ARG A 32 -15.45 -26.70 12.32
C ARG A 32 -15.87 -25.29 11.87
N LEU A 33 -15.94 -25.05 10.57
CA LEU A 33 -16.40 -23.79 9.99
C LEU A 33 -17.83 -23.44 10.44
N ALA A 34 -18.76 -24.41 10.44
CA ALA A 34 -20.13 -24.16 10.90
C ALA A 34 -20.18 -23.75 12.38
N GLU A 35 -19.32 -24.34 13.21
CA GLU A 35 -19.21 -24.04 14.64
C GLU A 35 -18.59 -22.66 14.88
N GLU A 36 -17.47 -22.34 14.23
CA GLU A 36 -16.78 -21.05 14.37
C GLU A 36 -17.59 -19.88 13.82
N ALA A 37 -18.21 -20.06 12.65
CA ALA A 37 -19.10 -19.06 12.06
C ALA A 37 -20.47 -18.96 12.78
N ARG A 38 -20.75 -19.82 13.77
CA ARG A 38 -22.02 -19.89 14.52
C ARG A 38 -23.25 -20.03 13.61
N LEU A 39 -23.12 -20.82 12.55
CA LEU A 39 -24.19 -21.09 11.59
C LEU A 39 -24.73 -22.51 11.76
N THR A 40 -25.99 -22.75 11.37
CA THR A 40 -26.50 -24.12 11.31
C THR A 40 -25.71 -24.92 10.27
N ARG A 41 -25.51 -26.22 10.53
CA ARG A 41 -24.81 -27.12 9.58
C ARG A 41 -25.42 -27.06 8.17
N SER A 42 -26.75 -27.03 8.07
CA SER A 42 -27.46 -26.93 6.79
C SER A 42 -27.23 -25.60 6.07
N THR A 43 -27.13 -24.49 6.79
CA THR A 43 -26.83 -23.18 6.19
C THR A 43 -25.39 -23.11 5.74
N SER A 44 -24.44 -23.49 6.62
CA SER A 44 -23.02 -23.51 6.29
C SER A 44 -22.72 -24.41 5.09
N SER A 45 -23.29 -25.62 5.02
CA SER A 45 -23.10 -26.50 3.86
C SER A 45 -23.58 -25.89 2.54
N ARG A 46 -24.80 -25.32 2.49
CA ARG A 46 -25.31 -24.68 1.25
C ARG A 46 -24.46 -23.50 0.80
N LEU A 47 -23.92 -22.72 1.73
CA LEU A 47 -23.07 -21.57 1.41
C LEU A 47 -21.68 -22.01 0.94
N VAL A 48 -21.09 -23.02 1.59
CA VAL A 48 -19.83 -23.62 1.15
C VAL A 48 -19.97 -24.26 -0.23
N ASP A 49 -21.06 -24.98 -0.49
CA ASP A 49 -21.30 -25.59 -1.79
C ASP A 49 -21.40 -24.51 -2.89
N ALA A 50 -22.11 -23.40 -2.64
CA ALA A 50 -22.16 -22.27 -3.57
C ALA A 50 -20.78 -21.63 -3.80
N LEU A 51 -19.95 -21.50 -2.75
CA LEU A 51 -18.58 -20.95 -2.89
C LEU A 51 -17.62 -21.89 -3.64
N ILE A 52 -17.85 -23.21 -3.56
CA ILE A 52 -17.09 -24.21 -4.33
C ILE A 52 -17.51 -24.18 -5.81
N GLU A 53 -18.81 -24.12 -6.06
CA GLU A 53 -19.36 -23.99 -7.41
C GLU A 53 -18.90 -22.70 -8.09
N GLY A 54 -18.91 -21.58 -7.35
CA GLY A 54 -18.34 -20.31 -7.80
C GLY A 54 -16.80 -20.28 -7.87
N ARG A 55 -16.13 -21.40 -7.57
CA ARG A 55 -14.67 -21.58 -7.58
C ARG A 55 -13.89 -20.59 -6.70
N ILE A 56 -14.49 -20.14 -5.60
CA ILE A 56 -13.81 -19.33 -4.58
C ILE A 56 -13.12 -20.24 -3.56
N LEU A 57 -13.77 -21.36 -3.23
CA LEU A 57 -13.25 -22.37 -2.32
C LEU A 57 -13.03 -23.71 -3.04
N GLU A 58 -12.11 -24.52 -2.51
CA GLU A 58 -11.90 -25.90 -2.91
C GLU A 58 -12.02 -26.81 -1.69
N ALA A 59 -12.70 -27.95 -1.85
CA ALA A 59 -12.79 -28.99 -0.83
C ALA A 59 -11.72 -30.06 -1.09
N LEU A 60 -10.87 -30.30 -0.10
CA LEU A 60 -9.86 -31.35 -0.15
C LEU A 60 -10.47 -32.72 0.16
N PRO A 61 -9.79 -33.83 -0.22
CA PRO A 61 -10.22 -35.18 0.14
C PRO A 61 -10.45 -35.34 1.65
N PRO A 62 -11.46 -36.13 2.07
CA PRO A 62 -11.76 -36.31 3.49
C PRO A 62 -10.57 -36.91 4.25
N VAL A 63 -10.24 -36.32 5.40
CA VAL A 63 -9.17 -36.80 6.29
C VAL A 63 -9.80 -37.46 7.51
N ASN A 64 -9.29 -38.64 7.88
CA ASN A 64 -9.70 -39.32 9.11
C ASN A 64 -9.13 -38.54 10.30
N THR A 65 -10.00 -37.88 11.06
CA THR A 65 -9.62 -37.26 12.34
C THR A 65 -9.42 -38.33 13.40
N ALA A 66 -8.41 -38.19 14.25
CA ALA A 66 -8.17 -39.11 15.36
C ALA A 66 -9.34 -39.05 16.38
N GLY A 67 -10.36 -39.88 16.20
CA GLY A 67 -11.56 -39.94 17.03
C GLY A 67 -12.73 -40.67 16.37
N ARG A 68 -13.82 -40.92 17.12
CA ARG A 68 -15.09 -41.41 16.54
C ARG A 68 -15.84 -40.23 15.90
N GLY A 69 -16.00 -40.25 14.59
CA GLY A 69 -16.73 -39.22 13.84
C GLY A 69 -16.66 -39.44 12.33
N ARG A 70 -17.48 -38.70 11.57
CA ARG A 70 -17.41 -38.67 10.10
C ARG A 70 -16.10 -38.00 9.67
N PRO A 71 -15.41 -38.48 8.61
CA PRO A 71 -14.20 -37.83 8.09
C PRO A 71 -14.39 -36.33 7.86
N ALA A 72 -13.39 -35.54 8.23
CA ALA A 72 -13.41 -34.09 8.06
C ALA A 72 -13.09 -33.73 6.61
N VAL A 73 -13.87 -32.85 6.00
CA VAL A 73 -13.63 -32.32 4.65
C VAL A 73 -12.98 -30.95 4.80
N PRO A 74 -11.65 -30.81 4.58
CA PRO A 74 -10.95 -29.54 4.71
C PRO A 74 -11.29 -28.60 3.55
N LEU A 75 -11.32 -27.30 3.81
CA LEU A 75 -11.58 -26.24 2.85
C LEU A 75 -10.35 -25.36 2.71
N ILE A 76 -10.03 -24.97 1.49
CA ILE A 76 -8.96 -24.03 1.16
C ILE A 76 -9.46 -22.98 0.16
N PRO A 77 -8.78 -21.83 0.02
CA PRO A 77 -8.95 -20.99 -1.16
C PRO A 77 -8.76 -21.81 -2.44
N ALA A 78 -9.66 -21.64 -3.40
CA ALA A 78 -9.57 -22.34 -4.66
C ALA A 78 -8.30 -21.95 -5.43
N ARG A 79 -7.66 -22.94 -6.04
CA ARG A 79 -6.52 -22.72 -6.95
C ARG A 79 -7.03 -22.64 -8.37
N ASN A 80 -6.24 -22.02 -9.24
CA ASN A 80 -6.51 -21.94 -10.67
C ASN A 80 -7.93 -21.40 -11.00
N SER A 81 -8.43 -20.42 -10.26
CA SER A 81 -9.76 -19.85 -10.47
C SER A 81 -9.73 -18.34 -10.74
N TYR A 82 -9.49 -17.54 -9.70
CA TYR A 82 -9.41 -16.08 -9.77
C TYR A 82 -7.97 -15.63 -9.53
N VAL A 83 -7.58 -14.60 -10.25
CA VAL A 83 -6.25 -13.98 -10.12
C VAL A 83 -6.38 -12.47 -9.93
N GLY A 84 -5.50 -11.90 -9.12
CA GLY A 84 -5.31 -10.46 -8.99
C GLY A 84 -4.06 -10.03 -9.73
N LEU A 85 -4.15 -8.93 -10.47
CA LEU A 85 -3.00 -8.31 -11.12
C LEU A 85 -2.48 -7.17 -10.25
N GLY A 86 -1.27 -7.34 -9.73
CA GLY A 86 -0.54 -6.31 -9.02
C GLY A 86 0.50 -5.66 -9.92
N LEU A 87 0.45 -4.33 -10.01
CA LEU A 87 1.38 -3.53 -10.79
C LEU A 87 2.18 -2.61 -9.87
N GLU A 88 3.41 -2.30 -10.23
CA GLU A 88 4.26 -1.37 -9.48
C GLU A 88 5.04 -0.48 -10.43
N ILE A 89 5.03 0.81 -10.13
CA ILE A 89 5.94 1.81 -10.67
C ILE A 89 6.74 2.36 -9.50
N GLY A 90 7.91 1.80 -9.24
CA GLY A 90 8.91 2.34 -8.33
C GLY A 90 9.87 3.28 -9.05
N VAL A 91 10.81 3.87 -8.31
CA VAL A 91 11.82 4.76 -8.91
C VAL A 91 12.88 3.96 -9.66
N GLY A 92 13.21 2.74 -9.19
CA GLY A 92 14.15 1.82 -9.83
C GLY A 92 13.55 0.50 -10.30
N LEU A 93 12.23 0.33 -10.26
CA LEU A 93 11.57 -0.94 -10.59
C LEU A 93 10.22 -0.71 -11.25
N LEU A 94 9.96 -1.41 -12.35
CA LEU A 94 8.61 -1.70 -12.80
C LEU A 94 8.31 -3.17 -12.55
N ALA A 95 7.10 -3.47 -12.08
CA ALA A 95 6.68 -4.85 -11.89
C ALA A 95 5.23 -5.06 -12.33
N ALA A 96 4.98 -6.23 -12.90
CA ALA A 96 3.65 -6.80 -13.07
C ALA A 96 3.67 -8.22 -12.50
N ARG A 97 2.70 -8.53 -11.62
CA ARG A 97 2.64 -9.81 -10.91
C ARG A 97 1.20 -10.32 -10.86
N LEU A 98 0.99 -11.57 -11.29
CA LEU A 98 -0.29 -12.27 -11.15
C LEU A 98 -0.25 -13.22 -9.96
N VAL A 99 -1.24 -13.11 -9.09
CA VAL A 99 -1.38 -13.95 -7.89
C VAL A 99 -2.76 -14.59 -7.85
N ASP A 100 -2.85 -15.87 -7.50
CA ASP A 100 -4.15 -16.54 -7.30
C ASP A 100 -4.68 -16.40 -5.86
N LEU A 101 -5.91 -16.88 -5.61
CA LEU A 101 -6.53 -16.85 -4.27
C LEU A 101 -5.75 -17.61 -3.18
N SER A 102 -4.87 -18.54 -3.57
CA SER A 102 -4.02 -19.27 -2.63
C SER A 102 -2.75 -18.48 -2.24
N GLY A 103 -2.48 -17.36 -2.92
CA GLY A 103 -1.28 -16.56 -2.76
C GLY A 103 -0.12 -16.99 -3.66
N ARG A 104 -0.36 -17.91 -4.60
CA ARG A 104 0.68 -18.38 -5.52
C ARG A 104 0.89 -17.33 -6.61
N VAL A 105 2.14 -16.93 -6.82
CA VAL A 105 2.55 -16.16 -8.00
C VAL A 105 2.51 -17.08 -9.22
N LEU A 106 1.66 -16.74 -10.19
CA LEU A 106 1.48 -17.52 -11.42
C LEU A 106 2.39 -17.02 -12.55
N ALA A 107 2.58 -15.70 -12.62
CA ALA A 107 3.41 -15.04 -13.62
C ALA A 107 3.95 -13.72 -13.07
N GLU A 108 5.11 -13.31 -13.57
CA GLU A 108 5.82 -12.11 -13.17
C GLU A 108 6.66 -11.57 -14.33
N SER A 109 6.69 -10.25 -14.45
CA SER A 109 7.61 -9.50 -15.30
C SER A 109 8.16 -8.32 -14.48
N LEU A 110 9.48 -8.21 -14.44
CA LEU A 110 10.21 -7.19 -13.69
C LEU A 110 11.16 -6.45 -14.63
N ASP A 111 11.24 -5.13 -14.48
CA ASP A 111 12.20 -4.29 -15.17
C ASP A 111 12.86 -3.31 -14.19
N GLU A 112 14.15 -3.53 -13.92
CA GLU A 112 14.98 -2.69 -13.04
C GLU A 112 15.51 -1.42 -13.74
N ALA A 113 15.15 -1.18 -15.00
CA ALA A 113 15.57 -0.01 -15.79
C ALA A 113 14.56 1.15 -15.73
N ALA A 114 13.81 1.30 -14.64
CA ALA A 114 12.85 2.40 -14.48
C ALA A 114 13.57 3.76 -14.52
N PRO A 115 13.29 4.64 -15.51
CA PRO A 115 14.07 5.87 -15.63
C PRO A 115 13.46 6.97 -14.77
N ALA A 116 14.18 7.38 -13.72
CA ALA A 116 13.96 8.68 -13.09
C ALA A 116 13.97 9.78 -14.18
N GLY A 117 12.92 10.60 -14.24
CA GLY A 117 12.76 11.64 -15.27
C GLY A 117 12.19 11.15 -16.61
N ALA A 118 11.72 9.90 -16.70
CA ALA A 118 10.94 9.46 -17.86
C ALA A 118 9.56 10.14 -17.93
N GLU A 119 9.08 10.34 -19.16
CA GLU A 119 7.71 10.80 -19.43
C GLU A 119 6.70 9.75 -18.93
N PRO A 120 5.71 10.13 -18.09
CA PRO A 120 4.82 9.18 -17.43
C PRO A 120 4.11 8.23 -18.39
N GLY A 121 3.61 8.75 -19.51
CA GLY A 121 2.92 7.95 -20.52
C GLY A 121 3.81 6.89 -21.17
N LYS A 122 5.12 7.14 -21.34
CA LYS A 122 6.07 6.11 -21.83
C LYS A 122 6.22 4.98 -20.81
N VAL A 123 6.35 5.31 -19.53
CA VAL A 123 6.47 4.31 -18.46
C VAL A 123 5.20 3.48 -18.36
N LEU A 124 4.02 4.12 -18.37
CA LEU A 124 2.73 3.43 -18.32
C LEU A 124 2.48 2.54 -19.55
N ARG A 125 2.86 2.98 -20.75
CA ARG A 125 2.79 2.14 -21.96
C ARG A 125 3.72 0.93 -21.87
N HIS A 126 4.93 1.12 -21.35
CA HIS A 126 5.88 0.03 -21.15
C HIS A 126 5.37 -0.98 -20.13
N LEU A 127 4.84 -0.50 -19.00
CA LEU A 127 4.13 -1.35 -18.04
C LEU A 127 2.95 -2.09 -18.70
N GLY A 128 2.20 -1.42 -19.58
CA GLY A 128 1.14 -2.06 -20.35
C GLY A 128 1.62 -3.19 -21.28
N VAL A 129 2.84 -3.10 -21.82
CA VAL A 129 3.48 -4.19 -22.58
C VAL A 129 3.78 -5.37 -21.65
N MET A 130 4.42 -5.12 -20.51
CA MET A 130 4.71 -6.17 -19.50
C MET A 130 3.43 -6.87 -19.02
N VAL A 131 2.35 -6.11 -18.84
CA VAL A 131 1.04 -6.66 -18.47
C VAL A 131 0.49 -7.56 -19.57
N ARG A 132 0.57 -7.14 -20.83
CA ARG A 132 0.10 -7.95 -21.95
C ARG A 132 0.86 -9.26 -22.06
N GLU A 133 2.18 -9.25 -21.91
CA GLU A 133 3.01 -10.46 -21.91
C GLU A 133 2.54 -11.48 -20.87
N ILE A 134 2.23 -11.02 -19.66
CA ILE A 134 1.73 -11.88 -18.59
C ILE A 134 0.31 -12.39 -18.84
N LEU A 135 -0.58 -11.54 -19.37
CA LEU A 135 -1.99 -11.89 -19.59
C LEU A 135 -2.19 -12.79 -20.82
N ASP A 136 -1.35 -12.67 -21.86
CA ASP A 136 -1.42 -13.50 -23.07
C ASP A 136 -1.07 -14.97 -22.76
N ASP A 137 -0.22 -15.21 -21.75
CA ASP A 137 0.19 -16.54 -21.27
C ASP A 137 -0.75 -17.12 -20.18
N LEU A 138 -1.87 -16.45 -19.89
CA LEU A 138 -2.79 -16.87 -18.84
C LEU A 138 -3.47 -18.20 -19.19
N ALA A 139 -3.37 -19.17 -18.28
CA ALA A 139 -3.99 -20.48 -18.48
C ALA A 139 -5.51 -20.37 -18.68
N PRO A 140 -6.10 -21.18 -19.59
CA PRO A 140 -7.54 -21.18 -19.81
C PRO A 140 -8.33 -21.42 -18.52
N GLY A 141 -9.38 -20.62 -18.30
CA GLY A 141 -10.27 -20.75 -17.14
C GLY A 141 -9.84 -19.95 -15.90
N LEU A 142 -8.73 -19.20 -15.96
CA LEU A 142 -8.43 -18.17 -14.96
C LEU A 142 -9.25 -16.90 -15.25
N ILE A 143 -9.74 -16.26 -14.18
CA ILE A 143 -10.52 -15.02 -14.26
C ILE A 143 -9.74 -13.92 -13.57
N LEU A 144 -9.41 -12.86 -14.30
CA LEU A 144 -8.81 -11.66 -13.72
C LEU A 144 -9.87 -10.92 -12.90
N ALA A 145 -9.74 -10.97 -11.57
CA ALA A 145 -10.71 -10.40 -10.64
C ALA A 145 -10.58 -8.88 -10.51
N GLY A 146 -9.38 -8.35 -10.75
CA GLY A 146 -9.08 -6.94 -10.59
C GLY A 146 -7.60 -6.65 -10.90
N ALA A 147 -7.28 -5.37 -11.01
CA ALA A 147 -5.93 -4.87 -11.14
C ALA A 147 -5.70 -3.71 -10.17
N THR A 148 -4.55 -3.67 -9.53
CA THR A 148 -4.16 -2.56 -8.66
C THR A 148 -2.77 -2.08 -9.04
N LEU A 149 -2.61 -0.77 -9.21
CA LEU A 149 -1.34 -0.13 -9.50
C LEU A 149 -0.77 0.56 -8.25
N SER A 150 0.40 0.10 -7.83
CA SER A 150 1.26 0.75 -6.84
C SER A 150 2.05 1.88 -7.50
N VAL A 151 1.94 3.09 -6.93
CA VAL A 151 2.75 4.26 -7.30
C VAL A 151 3.24 4.99 -6.05
N PRO A 152 4.46 5.56 -6.06
CA PRO A 152 4.94 6.38 -4.96
C PRO A 152 4.23 7.72 -4.94
N GLY A 153 3.99 8.25 -3.75
CA GLY A 153 3.40 9.57 -3.54
C GLY A 153 1.90 9.55 -3.23
N LEU A 154 1.26 10.70 -3.43
CA LEU A 154 -0.13 10.93 -3.05
C LEU A 154 -1.07 10.50 -4.17
N VAL A 155 -2.01 9.64 -3.85
CA VAL A 155 -3.06 9.16 -4.76
C VAL A 155 -4.42 9.62 -4.29
N ASP A 156 -5.28 9.99 -5.23
CA ASP A 156 -6.72 10.05 -5.00
C ASP A 156 -7.32 8.69 -5.37
N ARG A 157 -7.72 7.92 -4.35
CA ARG A 157 -8.32 6.60 -4.54
C ARG A 157 -9.76 6.65 -5.05
N ARG A 158 -10.45 7.80 -4.95
CA ARG A 158 -11.82 7.95 -5.43
C ARG A 158 -11.84 8.12 -6.95
N ASP A 159 -10.98 9.00 -7.43
CA ASP A 159 -10.89 9.32 -8.85
C ASP A 159 -9.87 8.43 -9.58
N GLY A 160 -9.08 7.64 -8.86
CA GLY A 160 -8.07 6.74 -9.43
C GLY A 160 -6.86 7.47 -10.01
N ARG A 161 -6.49 8.63 -9.44
CA ARG A 161 -5.46 9.54 -9.99
C ARG A 161 -4.25 9.69 -9.09
N LEU A 162 -3.06 9.72 -9.68
CA LEU A 162 -1.86 10.16 -9.00
C LEU A 162 -1.87 11.69 -8.91
N LEU A 163 -1.82 12.24 -7.70
CA LEU A 163 -1.79 13.68 -7.48
C LEU A 163 -0.37 14.22 -7.58
N VAL A 164 0.57 13.58 -6.88
CA VAL A 164 1.99 13.97 -6.89
C VAL A 164 2.88 12.78 -6.52
N ALA A 165 3.98 12.60 -7.26
CA ALA A 165 5.05 11.66 -6.96
C ALA A 165 6.41 12.38 -7.02
N PRO A 166 6.93 12.90 -5.89
CA PRO A 166 8.14 13.75 -5.89
C PRO A 166 9.38 13.06 -6.48
N ASN A 167 9.56 11.77 -6.19
CA ASN A 167 10.73 11.01 -6.67
C ASN A 167 10.64 10.63 -8.16
N LEU A 168 9.44 10.61 -8.74
CA LEU A 168 9.24 10.43 -10.19
C LEU A 168 9.17 11.76 -10.94
N GLY A 169 8.86 12.87 -10.24
CA GLY A 169 8.59 14.17 -10.84
C GLY A 169 7.25 14.23 -11.56
N TRP A 170 6.28 13.40 -11.16
CA TRP A 170 4.96 13.32 -11.80
C TRP A 170 3.90 14.05 -10.99
N THR A 171 2.95 14.66 -11.68
CA THR A 171 1.82 15.37 -11.08
C THR A 171 0.57 15.18 -11.93
N ASP A 172 -0.58 15.07 -11.26
CA ASP A 172 -1.91 14.97 -11.87
C ASP A 172 -2.01 14.01 -13.08
N LEU A 173 -1.89 12.72 -12.81
CA LEU A 173 -1.83 11.67 -13.82
C LEU A 173 -2.94 10.64 -13.60
N ASP A 174 -3.71 10.38 -14.65
CA ASP A 174 -4.62 9.24 -14.73
C ASP A 174 -3.94 8.08 -15.48
N PRO A 175 -3.60 6.98 -14.79
CA PRO A 175 -2.97 5.81 -15.42
C PRO A 175 -3.97 4.90 -16.15
N TYR A 176 -5.28 5.00 -15.87
CA TYR A 176 -6.28 4.08 -16.41
C TYR A 176 -6.31 4.04 -17.95
N PRO A 177 -6.28 5.18 -18.69
CA PRO A 177 -6.31 5.16 -20.16
C PRO A 177 -5.14 4.39 -20.81
N PHE A 178 -4.02 4.25 -20.10
CA PHE A 178 -2.84 3.53 -20.59
C PHE A 178 -2.92 2.03 -20.35
N LEU A 179 -3.58 1.61 -19.27
CA LEU A 179 -3.63 0.22 -18.82
C LEU A 179 -4.95 -0.47 -19.19
N ALA A 180 -6.07 0.26 -19.25
CA ALA A 180 -7.39 -0.26 -19.65
C ALA A 180 -7.38 -1.06 -20.97
N PRO A 181 -6.65 -0.65 -22.03
CA PRO A 181 -6.59 -1.41 -23.28
C PRO A 181 -5.94 -2.79 -23.15
N VAL A 182 -5.14 -3.03 -22.11
CA VAL A 182 -4.46 -4.32 -21.90
C VAL A 182 -5.09 -5.16 -20.79
N ILE A 183 -5.62 -4.54 -19.73
CA ILE A 183 -6.30 -5.28 -18.65
C ILE A 183 -7.76 -5.61 -19.00
N GLY A 184 -8.39 -4.81 -19.88
CA GLY A 184 -9.80 -4.92 -20.23
C GLY A 184 -10.69 -3.91 -19.49
N PRO A 185 -11.66 -3.28 -20.16
CA PRO A 185 -12.44 -2.16 -19.61
C PRO A 185 -13.41 -2.56 -18.49
N GLN A 186 -13.71 -3.86 -18.35
CA GLN A 186 -14.60 -4.39 -17.30
C GLN A 186 -13.85 -4.78 -16.03
N VAL A 187 -12.51 -4.79 -16.05
CA VAL A 187 -11.69 -5.12 -14.89
C VAL A 187 -11.66 -3.93 -13.95
N ASP A 188 -11.99 -4.19 -12.68
CA ASP A 188 -11.86 -3.20 -11.62
C ASP A 188 -10.39 -2.79 -11.48
N PHE A 189 -10.10 -1.52 -11.74
CA PHE A 189 -8.76 -0.96 -11.66
C PHE A 189 -8.67 0.04 -10.52
N HIS A 190 -7.68 -0.15 -9.63
CA HIS A 190 -7.40 0.78 -8.54
C HIS A 190 -5.95 1.24 -8.57
N ILE A 191 -5.68 2.34 -7.89
CA ILE A 191 -4.32 2.78 -7.59
C ILE A 191 -4.14 2.90 -6.08
N GLY A 192 -2.91 2.67 -5.63
CA GLY A 192 -2.55 2.76 -4.22
C GLY A 192 -1.13 3.27 -4.03
N ASN A 193 -0.89 3.85 -2.86
CA ASN A 193 0.45 4.24 -2.43
C ASN A 193 1.33 3.00 -2.25
N SER A 194 2.57 3.06 -2.76
CA SER A 194 3.49 1.91 -2.73
C SER A 194 3.82 1.39 -1.33
N ALA A 195 3.99 2.28 -0.34
CA ALA A 195 4.30 1.85 1.02
C ALA A 195 3.10 1.15 1.67
N ASN A 196 1.88 1.63 1.44
CA ASN A 196 0.66 0.99 1.93
C ASN A 196 0.48 -0.41 1.33
N LEU A 197 0.68 -0.54 0.02
CA LEU A 197 0.59 -1.83 -0.66
C LEU A 197 1.72 -2.78 -0.25
N ALA A 198 2.96 -2.30 -0.10
CA ALA A 198 4.04 -3.13 0.44
C ALA A 198 3.75 -3.59 1.88
N ALA A 199 3.24 -2.70 2.74
CA ALA A 199 2.83 -3.05 4.10
C ALA A 199 1.70 -4.09 4.13
N ARG A 200 0.76 -4.03 3.18
CA ARG A 200 -0.26 -5.06 2.99
C ARG A 200 0.33 -6.43 2.67
N ALA A 201 1.33 -6.48 1.78
CA ALA A 201 2.01 -7.73 1.45
C ALA A 201 2.74 -8.32 2.66
N VAL A 202 3.32 -7.49 3.52
CA VAL A 202 3.98 -7.98 4.75
C VAL A 202 2.96 -8.36 5.83
N ALA A 203 1.82 -7.66 5.89
CA ALA A 203 0.75 -7.95 6.85
C ALA A 203 -0.05 -9.21 6.53
N GLN A 204 0.10 -9.79 5.34
CA GLN A 204 -0.68 -10.94 4.88
C GLN A 204 0.24 -12.04 4.36
N THR A 205 0.12 -13.26 4.89
CA THR A 205 0.92 -14.40 4.40
C THR A 205 0.45 -14.88 3.02
N ARG A 206 -0.81 -14.64 2.70
CA ARG A 206 -1.48 -14.83 1.40
C ARG A 206 -2.74 -13.96 1.38
N PRO A 207 -3.46 -13.80 0.23
CA PRO A 207 -4.66 -12.98 0.17
C PRO A 207 -5.64 -13.31 1.31
N GLY A 208 -6.06 -12.30 2.05
CA GLY A 208 -7.03 -12.41 3.15
C GLY A 208 -6.55 -13.16 4.40
N CYS A 209 -5.32 -13.67 4.42
CA CYS A 209 -4.75 -14.38 5.57
C CYS A 209 -3.87 -13.43 6.39
N PRO A 210 -4.29 -13.00 7.59
CA PRO A 210 -3.51 -12.09 8.40
C PRO A 210 -2.20 -12.74 8.86
N GLY A 211 -1.11 -11.97 8.81
CA GLY A 211 0.15 -12.28 9.45
C GLY A 211 0.14 -11.98 10.95
N PRO A 212 1.28 -12.16 11.64
CA PRO A 212 1.35 -12.06 13.10
C PRO A 212 1.29 -10.62 13.64
N TRP A 213 1.41 -9.59 12.79
CA TRP A 213 1.47 -8.19 13.20
C TRP A 213 0.18 -7.44 12.82
N PRO A 214 -0.79 -7.29 13.75
CA PRO A 214 -2.02 -6.54 13.48
C PRO A 214 -1.79 -5.03 13.44
N SER A 215 -0.85 -4.51 14.24
CA SER A 215 -0.58 -3.08 14.38
C SER A 215 0.93 -2.82 14.27
N PHE A 216 1.34 -2.02 13.29
CA PHE A 216 2.73 -1.66 13.06
C PHE A 216 2.85 -0.39 12.22
N VAL A 217 4.01 0.26 12.26
CA VAL A 217 4.43 1.20 11.23
C VAL A 217 5.47 0.52 10.34
N TYR A 218 5.31 0.61 9.03
CA TYR A 218 6.24 0.08 8.04
C TYR A 218 6.96 1.22 7.35
N LEU A 219 8.30 1.18 7.37
CA LEU A 219 9.16 2.14 6.69
C LEU A 219 9.91 1.41 5.59
N HIS A 220 9.72 1.85 4.35
CA HIS A 220 10.39 1.33 3.17
C HIS A 220 11.48 2.32 2.73
N GLY A 221 12.74 1.91 2.83
CA GLY A 221 13.85 2.66 2.24
C GLY A 221 14.11 2.24 0.80
N GLU A 222 14.18 3.23 -0.09
CA GLU A 222 14.71 3.09 -1.44
C GLU A 222 15.43 4.40 -1.78
N ILE A 223 15.28 4.95 -2.99
CA ILE A 223 15.77 6.30 -3.32
C ILE A 223 15.22 7.33 -2.32
N GLY A 224 13.96 7.15 -1.91
CA GLY A 224 13.32 7.92 -0.85
C GLY A 224 12.89 7.07 0.35
N VAL A 225 11.98 7.60 1.17
CA VAL A 225 11.38 6.87 2.30
C VAL A 225 9.87 6.88 2.19
N GLY A 226 9.28 5.72 1.90
CA GLY A 226 7.85 5.51 2.00
C GLY A 226 7.48 4.95 3.36
N ALA A 227 6.29 5.27 3.88
CA ALA A 227 5.81 4.61 5.08
C ALA A 227 4.30 4.34 5.06
N ALA A 228 3.89 3.38 5.86
CA ALA A 228 2.51 2.97 6.03
C ALA A 228 2.24 2.67 7.50
N ILE A 229 1.01 2.93 7.93
CA ILE A 229 0.56 2.68 9.29
C ILE A 229 -0.55 1.64 9.23
N ARG A 230 -0.45 0.62 10.07
CA ARG A 230 -1.48 -0.39 10.25
C ARG A 230 -1.93 -0.43 11.71
N LEU A 231 -3.24 -0.43 11.93
CA LEU A 231 -3.89 -0.48 13.23
C LEU A 231 -4.96 -1.56 13.20
N ASP A 232 -4.93 -2.50 14.14
CA ASP A 232 -5.93 -3.56 14.33
C ASP A 232 -6.24 -4.34 13.05
N GLY A 233 -5.20 -4.65 12.27
CA GLY A 233 -5.32 -5.38 11.02
C GLY A 233 -5.91 -4.55 9.88
N ARG A 234 -5.86 -3.21 9.96
CA ARG A 234 -6.37 -2.29 8.92
C ARG A 234 -5.35 -1.21 8.60
N GLU A 235 -5.29 -0.82 7.34
CA GLU A 235 -4.48 0.33 6.91
C GLU A 235 -5.06 1.62 7.50
N PHE A 236 -4.21 2.44 8.12
CA PHE A 236 -4.58 3.78 8.55
C PHE A 236 -4.26 4.75 7.43
N LEU A 237 -5.30 5.11 6.67
CA LEU A 237 -5.19 5.92 5.46
C LEU A 237 -5.39 7.44 5.70
N GLY A 238 -5.87 7.83 6.87
CA GLY A 238 -6.29 9.21 7.16
C GLY A 238 -7.54 9.63 6.36
N ALA A 239 -7.88 10.91 6.40
CA ALA A 239 -9.12 11.43 5.80
C ALA A 239 -9.15 11.36 4.26
N HIS A 240 -7.98 11.49 3.62
CA HIS A 240 -7.85 11.56 2.15
C HIS A 240 -7.09 10.37 1.53
N GLY A 241 -6.55 9.46 2.35
CA GLY A 241 -5.65 8.40 1.84
C GLY A 241 -4.16 8.71 1.94
N TRP A 242 -3.79 9.83 2.58
CA TRP A 242 -2.42 10.39 2.58
C TRP A 242 -1.72 10.29 3.94
N ALA A 243 -2.25 9.53 4.89
CA ALA A 243 -1.51 9.27 6.11
C ALA A 243 -0.26 8.43 5.81
N GLY A 244 0.80 8.61 6.60
CA GLY A 244 2.03 7.82 6.46
C GLY A 244 3.20 8.51 5.74
N GLU A 245 3.14 9.83 5.49
CA GLU A 245 4.26 10.63 4.92
C GLU A 245 5.42 10.85 5.94
N ILE A 246 5.83 9.79 6.63
CA ILE A 246 6.85 9.79 7.70
C ILE A 246 8.22 10.17 7.14
N GLY A 247 8.53 9.80 5.88
CA GLY A 247 9.74 10.23 5.19
C GLY A 247 9.90 11.75 5.12
N HIS A 248 8.81 12.50 5.19
CA HIS A 248 8.79 13.96 5.14
C HIS A 248 8.67 14.64 6.52
N MET A 249 8.63 13.87 7.62
CA MET A 249 8.72 14.44 8.96
C MET A 249 10.11 15.04 9.18
N THR A 250 10.17 16.22 9.80
CA THR A 250 11.41 16.95 10.05
C THR A 250 12.21 16.33 11.19
N VAL A 251 13.43 15.89 10.88
CA VAL A 251 14.47 15.51 11.85
C VAL A 251 15.18 16.75 12.37
N ASP A 252 15.59 17.65 11.46
CA ASP A 252 16.28 18.90 11.77
C ASP A 252 15.73 20.05 10.90
N PRO A 253 15.08 21.06 11.48
CA PRO A 253 14.60 22.22 10.71
C PRO A 253 15.70 23.00 9.98
N ALA A 254 16.95 22.89 10.42
CA ALA A 254 18.12 23.48 9.76
C ALA A 254 18.86 22.50 8.83
N GLY A 255 18.27 21.32 8.60
CA GLY A 255 18.83 20.25 7.79
C GLY A 255 18.77 20.51 6.27
N PRO A 256 19.18 19.53 5.45
CA PRO A 256 19.21 19.64 3.99
C PRO A 256 17.84 19.91 3.38
N GLU A 257 17.80 20.61 2.24
CA GLU A 257 16.59 20.77 1.44
C GLU A 257 16.03 19.42 0.97
N CYS A 258 14.72 19.23 1.06
CA CYS A 258 14.01 18.06 0.56
C CYS A 258 13.26 18.39 -0.74
N ARG A 259 13.08 17.40 -1.61
CA ARG A 259 12.31 17.52 -2.86
C ARG A 259 10.84 17.90 -2.64
N CYS A 260 10.30 17.69 -1.43
CA CYS A 260 8.96 18.15 -1.08
C CYS A 260 8.87 19.67 -0.83
N GLY A 261 10.00 20.38 -0.78
CA GLY A 261 10.09 21.82 -0.51
C GLY A 261 10.39 22.18 0.96
N SER A 262 10.45 21.20 1.86
CA SER A 262 10.81 21.40 3.27
C SER A 262 12.32 21.24 3.53
N HIS A 263 12.75 21.36 4.78
CA HIS A 263 14.12 21.14 5.24
C HIS A 263 14.20 20.01 6.28
N GLY A 264 15.29 19.25 6.20
CA GLY A 264 15.66 18.15 7.09
C GLY A 264 14.58 17.09 7.29
N CYS A 265 13.85 16.76 6.23
CA CYS A 265 12.98 15.59 6.21
C CYS A 265 13.78 14.30 6.51
N LEU A 266 13.18 13.32 7.17
CA LEU A 266 13.79 12.01 7.46
C LEU A 266 14.44 11.37 6.23
N GLU A 267 13.81 11.48 5.07
CA GLU A 267 14.33 11.00 3.79
C GLU A 267 15.74 11.51 3.49
N GLN A 268 16.08 12.74 3.88
CA GLN A 268 17.40 13.32 3.66
C GLN A 268 18.51 12.68 4.51
N TYR A 269 18.15 11.86 5.49
CA TYR A 269 19.09 11.14 6.36
C TYR A 269 19.15 9.65 6.04
N VAL A 270 18.02 9.06 5.65
CA VAL A 270 17.89 7.58 5.54
C VAL A 270 17.46 7.08 4.17
N GLY A 271 17.22 7.96 3.20
CA GLY A 271 17.09 7.56 1.80
C GLY A 271 18.42 7.01 1.27
N ARG A 272 18.35 6.09 0.29
CA ARG A 272 19.52 5.41 -0.31
C ARG A 272 20.60 6.38 -0.71
N LEU A 273 20.24 7.46 -1.40
CA LEU A 273 21.21 8.45 -1.88
C LEU A 273 21.95 9.12 -0.72
N SER A 274 21.25 9.50 0.34
CA SER A 274 21.83 10.10 1.54
C SER A 274 22.74 9.14 2.29
N LEU A 275 22.31 7.89 2.45
CA LEU A 275 23.11 6.82 3.09
C LEU A 275 24.41 6.55 2.31
N LEU A 276 24.32 6.37 1.00
CA LEU A 276 25.49 6.13 0.15
C LEU A 276 26.44 7.32 0.18
N GLN A 277 25.92 8.54 0.08
CA GLN A 277 26.73 9.76 0.15
C GLN A 277 27.46 9.87 1.49
N ALA A 278 26.75 9.68 2.60
CA ALA A 278 27.33 9.73 3.95
C ALA A 278 28.40 8.63 4.14
N ALA A 279 28.22 7.47 3.51
CA ALA A 279 29.20 6.38 3.53
C ALA A 279 30.37 6.55 2.54
N GLY A 280 30.45 7.67 1.81
CA GLY A 280 31.49 7.93 0.81
C GLY A 280 31.40 6.99 -0.41
N LEU A 281 30.20 6.51 -0.74
CA LEU A 281 29.91 5.66 -1.88
C LEU A 281 29.32 6.48 -3.04
N PRO A 282 29.53 6.07 -4.30
CA PRO A 282 28.94 6.74 -5.44
C PRO A 282 27.40 6.61 -5.41
N PRO A 283 26.64 7.59 -5.93
CA PRO A 283 25.17 7.57 -5.91
C PRO A 283 24.52 6.36 -6.59
N ARG A 284 25.25 5.69 -7.49
CA ARG A 284 24.81 4.49 -8.21
C ARG A 284 25.26 3.18 -7.55
N ALA A 285 25.92 3.23 -6.39
CA ALA A 285 26.26 2.03 -5.66
C ALA A 285 24.98 1.31 -5.19
N SER A 286 25.07 -0.01 -5.04
CA SER A 286 24.01 -0.78 -4.42
C SER A 286 24.06 -0.61 -2.90
N ILE A 287 22.91 -0.67 -2.23
CA ILE A 287 22.84 -0.75 -0.77
C ILE A 287 23.61 -1.98 -0.23
N HIS A 288 23.73 -3.05 -1.01
CA HIS A 288 24.54 -4.21 -0.64
C HIS A 288 26.02 -3.88 -0.52
N THR A 289 26.53 -2.91 -1.30
CA THR A 289 27.90 -2.42 -1.14
C THR A 289 28.07 -1.73 0.22
N LEU A 290 27.08 -0.96 0.67
CA LEU A 290 27.08 -0.39 2.02
C LEU A 290 27.02 -1.51 3.09
N SER A 291 26.15 -2.50 2.92
CA SER A 291 26.07 -3.67 3.82
C SER A 291 27.42 -4.36 4.02
N SER A 292 28.14 -4.66 2.92
CA SER A 292 29.45 -5.30 3.01
C SER A 292 30.50 -4.45 3.73
N ARG A 293 30.43 -3.11 3.62
CA ARG A 293 31.32 -2.20 4.38
C ARG A 293 30.98 -2.19 5.87
N LEU A 294 29.69 -2.26 6.23
CA LEU A 294 29.24 -2.38 7.61
C LEU A 294 29.72 -3.69 8.23
N GLU A 295 29.55 -4.80 7.52
CA GLU A 295 30.02 -6.13 7.95
C GLU A 295 31.53 -6.17 8.16
N SER A 296 32.28 -5.38 7.38
CA SER A 296 33.73 -5.24 7.51
C SER A 296 34.14 -4.23 8.61
N GLY A 297 33.19 -3.58 9.27
CA GLY A 297 33.43 -2.58 10.31
C GLY A 297 34.09 -1.30 9.82
N GLU A 298 33.89 -0.92 8.55
CA GLU A 298 34.50 0.30 8.00
C GLU A 298 33.95 1.54 8.73
N PRO A 299 34.80 2.39 9.35
CA PRO A 299 34.34 3.46 10.23
C PRO A 299 33.37 4.46 9.59
N VAL A 300 33.59 4.80 8.32
CA VAL A 300 32.73 5.77 7.59
C VAL A 300 31.34 5.19 7.34
N ALA A 301 31.25 3.89 7.01
CA ALA A 301 29.97 3.22 6.80
C ALA A 301 29.18 3.09 8.11
N VAL A 302 29.86 2.69 9.20
CA VAL A 302 29.25 2.59 10.54
C VAL A 302 28.72 3.94 10.99
N GLN A 303 29.52 5.01 10.90
CA GLN A 303 29.09 6.36 11.28
C GLN A 303 27.89 6.86 10.47
N ALA A 304 27.84 6.56 9.17
CA ALA A 304 26.72 6.94 8.30
C ALA A 304 25.41 6.25 8.74
N VAL A 305 25.47 4.95 9.04
CA VAL A 305 24.30 4.17 9.46
C VAL A 305 23.89 4.46 10.89
N ASP A 306 24.84 4.74 11.79
CA ASP A 306 24.54 5.20 13.15
C ASP A 306 23.75 6.52 13.10
N ALA A 307 24.23 7.51 12.33
CA ALA A 307 23.53 8.78 12.16
C ALA A 307 22.11 8.60 11.58
N ALA A 308 21.96 7.71 10.59
CA ALA A 308 20.66 7.35 10.03
C ALA A 308 19.73 6.69 11.07
N GLY A 309 20.26 5.78 11.89
CA GLY A 309 19.52 5.12 12.95
C GLY A 309 19.06 6.08 14.05
N HIS A 310 19.88 7.09 14.41
CA HIS A 310 19.45 8.17 15.30
C HIS A 310 18.35 9.05 14.68
N ALA A 311 18.46 9.39 13.40
CA ALA A 311 17.41 10.13 12.70
C ALA A 311 16.08 9.34 12.67
N LEU A 312 16.13 8.05 12.35
CA LEU A 312 14.99 7.13 12.40
C LEU A 312 14.40 7.05 13.80
N GLY A 313 15.23 6.81 14.82
CA GLY A 313 14.80 6.71 16.21
C GLY A 313 14.09 7.97 16.70
N SER A 314 14.58 9.15 16.32
CA SER A 314 13.95 10.43 16.63
C SER A 314 12.51 10.55 16.08
N VAL A 315 12.34 10.26 14.79
CA VAL A 315 11.04 10.37 14.11
C VAL A 315 10.09 9.26 14.54
N LEU A 316 10.56 8.01 14.59
CA LEU A 316 9.76 6.86 15.01
C LEU A 316 9.30 6.98 16.46
N SER A 317 10.11 7.58 17.33
CA SER A 317 9.67 7.86 18.71
C SER A 317 8.45 8.78 18.74
N SER A 318 8.40 9.78 17.86
CA SER A 318 7.26 10.69 17.75
C SER A 318 6.01 9.96 17.24
N VAL A 319 6.18 9.06 16.27
CA VAL A 319 5.08 8.23 15.73
C VAL A 319 4.52 7.30 16.80
N VAL A 320 5.38 6.64 17.58
CA VAL A 320 4.97 5.74 18.67
C VAL A 320 4.29 6.51 19.79
N ASN A 321 4.83 7.65 20.22
CA ASN A 321 4.17 8.50 21.23
C ASN A 321 2.77 8.97 20.78
N LEU A 322 2.53 9.12 19.47
CA LEU A 322 1.25 9.53 18.92
C LEU A 322 0.25 8.38 18.76
N LEU A 323 0.71 7.20 18.34
CA LEU A 323 -0.14 6.11 17.88
C LEU A 323 -0.09 4.84 18.73
N ASP A 324 0.83 4.74 19.69
CA ASP A 324 1.03 3.58 20.56
C ASP A 324 1.19 2.26 19.78
N LEU A 325 2.16 2.25 18.85
CA LEU A 325 2.41 1.10 17.98
C LEU A 325 3.44 0.13 18.58
N PRO A 326 3.16 -1.18 18.66
CA PRO A 326 4.07 -2.16 19.28
C PRO A 326 5.21 -2.60 18.36
N THR A 327 5.14 -2.32 17.07
CA THR A 327 6.08 -2.84 16.07
C THR A 327 6.47 -1.78 15.05
N LEU A 328 7.78 -1.68 14.80
CA LEU A 328 8.42 -0.80 13.83
C LEU A 328 9.10 -1.68 12.79
N MET A 329 8.54 -1.71 11.59
CA MET A 329 8.98 -2.62 10.55
C MET A 329 9.80 -1.89 9.50
N LEU A 330 11.03 -2.37 9.26
CA LEU A 330 11.94 -1.81 8.27
C LEU A 330 11.93 -2.69 7.01
N GLY A 331 11.69 -2.07 5.86
CA GLY A 331 11.63 -2.71 4.54
C GLY A 331 12.58 -2.06 3.52
N GLY A 332 12.75 -2.73 2.38
CA GLY A 332 13.65 -2.26 1.33
C GLY A 332 15.10 -2.19 1.82
N ASP A 333 15.81 -1.11 1.46
CA ASP A 333 17.18 -0.86 1.89
C ASP A 333 17.35 -0.85 3.41
N LEU A 334 16.36 -0.35 4.15
CA LEU A 334 16.41 -0.32 5.61
C LEU A 334 16.38 -1.74 6.20
N ALA A 335 15.75 -2.71 5.53
CA ALA A 335 15.83 -4.11 5.94
C ALA A 335 17.23 -4.69 5.70
N VAL A 336 17.88 -4.33 4.58
CA VAL A 336 19.22 -4.83 4.22
C VAL A 336 20.26 -4.43 5.25
N ILE A 337 20.23 -3.17 5.71
CA ILE A 337 21.15 -2.66 6.74
C ILE A 337 20.57 -2.71 8.16
N GLY A 338 19.39 -3.33 8.32
CA GLY A 338 18.54 -3.19 9.50
C GLY A 338 19.16 -3.66 10.80
N GLU A 339 20.01 -4.68 10.77
CA GLU A 339 20.72 -5.17 11.96
C GLU A 339 21.62 -4.09 12.58
N HIS A 340 22.21 -3.23 11.76
CA HIS A 340 23.03 -2.10 12.22
C HIS A 340 22.18 -0.91 12.68
N LEU A 341 20.94 -0.79 12.20
CA LEU A 341 20.03 0.30 12.59
C LEU A 341 19.35 0.07 13.95
N ARG A 342 19.17 -1.20 14.36
CA ARG A 342 18.46 -1.57 15.60
C ARG A 342 19.03 -0.87 16.84
N GLY A 343 20.35 -0.85 16.99
CA GLY A 343 21.04 -0.25 18.15
C GLY A 343 20.75 1.25 18.28
N PRO A 344 21.14 2.07 17.29
CA PRO A 344 20.91 3.52 17.33
C PRO A 344 19.43 3.91 17.44
N ILE A 345 18.52 3.17 16.78
CA ILE A 345 17.07 3.38 16.92
C ILE A 345 16.64 3.18 18.38
N ALA A 346 17.07 2.07 19.00
CA ALA A 346 16.74 1.76 20.39
C ALA A 346 17.35 2.77 21.38
N GLU A 347 18.53 3.32 21.07
CA GLU A 347 19.15 4.37 21.89
C GLU A 347 18.30 5.64 21.92
N GLU A 348 17.84 6.14 20.76
CA GLU A 348 16.95 7.30 20.73
C GLU A 348 15.62 7.05 21.43
N MET A 349 15.05 5.84 21.27
CA MET A 349 13.78 5.48 21.87
C MET A 349 13.82 5.52 23.39
N LYS A 350 14.89 5.03 24.02
CA LYS A 350 15.10 5.12 25.47
C LYS A 350 15.04 6.56 26.00
N HIS A 351 15.43 7.53 25.18
CA HIS A 351 15.45 8.93 25.57
C HIS A 351 14.16 9.68 25.26
N ARG A 352 13.38 9.21 24.27
CA ARG A 352 12.25 9.97 23.70
C ARG A 352 10.88 9.35 23.95
N LEU A 353 10.81 8.05 24.20
CA LEU A 353 9.56 7.37 24.47
C LEU A 353 9.21 7.45 25.95
N LEU A 354 8.03 7.98 26.24
CA LEU A 354 7.49 7.94 27.60
C LEU A 354 7.18 6.51 28.05
N SER A 355 6.84 5.64 27.09
CA SER A 355 6.43 4.25 27.31
C SER A 355 7.59 3.25 27.37
N ASP A 356 8.83 3.63 27.04
CA ASP A 356 9.96 2.69 26.95
C ASP A 356 10.17 1.83 28.21
N PRO A 357 10.12 2.38 29.44
CA PRO A 357 10.26 1.57 30.66
C PRO A 357 9.13 0.55 30.88
N LEU A 358 7.99 0.72 30.21
CA LEU A 358 6.80 -0.14 30.35
C LEU A 358 6.72 -1.17 29.23
N ALA A 359 6.89 -0.73 27.98
CA ALA A 359 6.82 -1.54 26.78
C ALA A 359 7.50 -0.81 25.62
N ALA A 360 8.75 -1.18 25.33
CA ALA A 360 9.45 -0.69 24.15
C ALA A 360 8.92 -1.39 22.88
N PRO A 361 8.73 -0.64 21.77
CA PRO A 361 8.31 -1.23 20.51
C PRO A 361 9.40 -2.12 19.91
N GLU A 362 9.01 -3.21 19.26
CA GLU A 362 9.94 -4.11 18.59
C GLU A 362 10.30 -3.57 17.20
N VAL A 363 11.60 -3.49 16.90
CA VAL A 363 12.08 -3.28 15.53
C VAL A 363 12.08 -4.63 14.80
N VAL A 364 11.42 -4.73 13.66
CA VAL A 364 11.32 -5.96 12.86
C VAL A 364 11.83 -5.68 11.45
N LEU A 365 12.57 -6.61 10.86
CA LEU A 365 12.98 -6.50 9.46
C LEU A 365 11.98 -7.24 8.60
N ALA A 366 11.38 -6.54 7.64
CA ALA A 366 10.51 -7.16 6.65
C ALA A 366 11.32 -8.08 5.73
N PRO A 367 10.69 -9.12 5.13
CA PRO A 367 11.34 -9.94 4.13
C PRO A 367 11.94 -9.10 3.01
N VAL A 368 13.20 -9.36 2.66
CA VAL A 368 13.83 -8.77 1.47
C VAL A 368 13.37 -9.58 0.27
N GLY A 369 12.39 -9.05 -0.47
CA GLY A 369 11.84 -9.66 -1.67
C GLY A 369 11.55 -8.61 -2.74
N THR A 370 11.57 -9.03 -4.00
CA THR A 370 11.26 -8.15 -5.14
C THR A 370 9.74 -7.91 -5.23
N ALA A 371 9.37 -6.69 -5.60
CA ALA A 371 7.99 -6.29 -5.93
C ALA A 371 6.95 -6.55 -4.81
N LEU A 372 7.30 -6.24 -3.55
CA LEU A 372 6.35 -6.35 -2.42
C LEU A 372 5.11 -5.48 -2.63
N ALA A 373 5.26 -4.28 -3.20
CA ALA A 373 4.12 -3.42 -3.46
C ALA A 373 3.23 -4.01 -4.58
N ALA A 374 3.81 -4.61 -5.62
CA ALA A 374 3.04 -5.40 -6.59
C ALA A 374 2.31 -6.59 -5.94
N THR A 375 2.93 -7.32 -5.01
CA THR A 375 2.24 -8.40 -4.27
C THR A 375 1.04 -7.87 -3.50
N GLY A 376 1.21 -6.78 -2.74
CA GLY A 376 0.11 -6.20 -1.98
C GLY A 376 -0.98 -5.63 -2.87
N ALA A 377 -0.61 -5.08 -4.03
CA ALA A 377 -1.54 -4.65 -5.07
C ALA A 377 -2.37 -5.84 -5.60
N ALA A 378 -1.73 -6.97 -5.88
CA ALA A 378 -2.44 -8.19 -6.29
C ALA A 378 -3.37 -8.72 -5.18
N TYR A 379 -2.97 -8.64 -3.91
CA TYR A 379 -3.83 -8.99 -2.79
C TYR A 379 -5.04 -8.07 -2.69
N GLU A 380 -4.86 -6.76 -2.85
CA GLU A 380 -5.96 -5.79 -2.91
C GLU A 380 -6.91 -6.08 -4.08
N ALA A 381 -6.38 -6.43 -5.26
CA ALA A 381 -7.19 -6.81 -6.41
C ALA A 381 -8.08 -8.04 -6.14
N LEU A 382 -7.65 -8.95 -5.24
CA LEU A 382 -8.42 -10.12 -4.83
C LEU A 382 -9.41 -9.85 -3.70
N ASP A 383 -9.34 -8.71 -3.00
CA ASP A 383 -10.22 -8.40 -1.87
C ASP A 383 -11.70 -8.45 -2.28
N ARG A 384 -12.06 -8.03 -3.50
CA ARG A 384 -13.47 -8.11 -3.96
C ARG A 384 -13.99 -9.54 -4.03
N VAL A 385 -13.17 -10.52 -4.37
CA VAL A 385 -13.57 -11.95 -4.36
C VAL A 385 -13.77 -12.44 -2.93
N ILE A 386 -12.95 -11.96 -2.00
CA ILE A 386 -12.93 -12.41 -0.60
C ILE A 386 -14.04 -11.74 0.22
N LEU A 387 -14.22 -10.42 0.03
CA LEU A 387 -15.10 -9.57 0.80
C LEU A 387 -16.50 -9.44 0.19
N GLU A 388 -16.63 -9.62 -1.13
CA GLU A 388 -17.91 -9.55 -1.84
C GLU A 388 -18.20 -10.84 -2.65
N PRO A 389 -18.02 -12.04 -2.07
CA PRO A 389 -18.06 -13.30 -2.81
C PRO A 389 -19.38 -13.52 -3.56
N ALA A 390 -20.49 -12.97 -3.06
CA ALA A 390 -21.80 -13.08 -3.69
C ALA A 390 -21.85 -12.53 -5.12
N ARG A 391 -21.03 -11.51 -5.45
CA ARG A 391 -20.95 -10.95 -6.82
C ARG A 391 -20.36 -11.91 -7.84
N TRP A 392 -19.63 -12.91 -7.36
CA TRP A 392 -18.90 -13.90 -8.16
C TRP A 392 -19.62 -15.25 -8.20
N LEU A 393 -20.77 -15.35 -7.53
CA LEU A 393 -21.64 -16.52 -7.62
C LEU A 393 -22.68 -16.24 -8.68
N HIS A 394 -22.73 -17.06 -9.72
CA HIS A 394 -23.87 -17.03 -10.63
C HIS A 394 -25.13 -17.42 -9.83
N SER A 395 -26.17 -16.61 -9.90
CA SER A 395 -27.48 -16.99 -9.37
C SER A 395 -27.99 -18.18 -10.19
N GLU A 396 -28.17 -19.34 -9.56
CA GLU A 396 -29.12 -20.32 -10.08
C GLU A 396 -30.47 -19.62 -10.29
N GLY A 397 -31.08 -19.87 -11.45
CA GLY A 397 -32.21 -19.14 -12.01
C GLY A 397 -33.23 -18.57 -11.03
N GLU A 398 -33.37 -17.24 -11.06
CA GLU A 398 -34.69 -16.64 -11.07
C GLU A 398 -35.09 -16.56 -12.56
N PRO A 399 -36.23 -17.14 -12.97
CA PRO A 399 -36.73 -16.90 -14.32
C PRO A 399 -37.01 -15.40 -14.45
N GLU A 400 -36.53 -14.77 -15.52
CA GLU A 400 -37.08 -13.51 -15.97
C GLU A 400 -38.59 -13.73 -16.15
N GLU A 401 -39.41 -13.17 -15.25
CA GLU A 401 -40.82 -13.02 -15.53
C GLU A 401 -40.92 -12.19 -16.82
N PRO A 402 -41.58 -12.68 -17.88
CA PRO A 402 -41.84 -11.87 -19.05
C PRO A 402 -42.63 -10.65 -18.56
N GLY A 403 -42.08 -9.45 -18.80
CA GLY A 403 -42.72 -8.20 -18.41
C GLY A 403 -44.19 -8.22 -18.82
N GLU A 404 -45.07 -8.06 -17.84
CA GLU A 404 -46.49 -7.83 -18.06
C GLU A 404 -46.62 -6.67 -19.05
N CYS A 405 -47.21 -7.02 -20.19
CA CYS A 405 -47.68 -6.07 -21.17
C CYS A 405 -48.90 -5.38 -20.52
N ASP A 406 -48.71 -4.16 -20.01
CA ASP A 406 -49.81 -3.30 -19.60
C ASP A 406 -50.57 -2.83 -20.85
N ASP A 407 -51.45 -3.70 -21.36
CA ASP A 407 -52.60 -3.30 -22.17
C ASP A 407 -53.75 -2.94 -21.21
N ALA A 408 -53.92 -1.63 -20.95
CA ALA A 408 -55.15 -1.09 -20.41
C ALA A 408 -55.39 0.35 -20.91
N ASP A 409 -56.20 0.44 -21.95
CA ASP A 409 -57.29 1.40 -22.14
C ASP A 409 -57.05 2.86 -21.76
N ARG A 410 -56.86 3.72 -22.78
CA ARG A 410 -57.56 5.01 -22.85
C ARG A 410 -58.12 5.29 -24.22
N ASP A 411 -59.45 5.18 -24.23
CA ASP A 411 -60.44 5.59 -25.19
C ASP A 411 -60.36 7.09 -25.53
N ASP A 412 -60.47 7.35 -26.83
CA ASP A 412 -61.01 8.49 -27.57
C ASP A 412 -61.15 9.87 -26.91
N THR A 413 -60.58 10.89 -27.57
CA THR A 413 -61.35 12.10 -27.94
C THR A 413 -60.71 12.83 -29.13
N GLU A 414 -61.57 13.10 -30.11
CA GLU A 414 -61.38 13.82 -31.35
C GLU A 414 -60.89 15.27 -31.17
N GLY A 415 -60.24 15.84 -32.19
CA GLY A 415 -60.22 17.30 -32.32
C GLY A 415 -59.03 17.95 -33.05
N ASP A 416 -59.09 17.93 -34.39
CA ASP A 416 -59.03 19.12 -35.25
C ASP A 416 -57.71 19.84 -35.63
N THR A 417 -57.53 19.88 -36.96
CA THR A 417 -56.93 20.90 -37.84
C THR A 417 -55.44 21.28 -37.86
N GLY A 418 -54.88 21.13 -39.08
CA GLY A 418 -54.06 22.13 -39.77
C GLY A 418 -52.56 22.08 -39.45
N GLY A 419 -51.63 21.94 -40.38
CA GLY A 419 -51.62 22.38 -41.77
C GLY A 419 -50.34 23.20 -41.99
N ASP A 420 -49.48 22.67 -42.85
CA ASP A 420 -48.47 23.35 -43.68
C ASP A 420 -47.30 24.13 -43.05
N GLY A 421 -46.12 23.95 -43.64
CA GLY A 421 -45.17 25.05 -43.80
C GLY A 421 -43.70 24.70 -43.67
N ALA A 422 -43.08 24.34 -44.79
CA ALA A 422 -41.64 24.24 -44.99
C ALA A 422 -40.90 25.58 -44.85
N GLY A 423 -39.58 25.55 -44.61
CA GLY A 423 -38.70 26.71 -44.83
C GLY A 423 -37.33 26.67 -44.14
N ASP A 424 -36.36 26.03 -44.78
CA ASP A 424 -34.95 26.43 -45.01
C ASP A 424 -34.30 27.49 -44.08
N ARG A 425 -33.23 27.12 -43.36
CA ARG A 425 -31.79 27.23 -43.72
C ARG A 425 -31.15 28.62 -43.62
N GLU A 426 -30.02 28.62 -42.89
CA GLU A 426 -28.78 29.40 -43.07
C GLU A 426 -28.76 30.92 -42.77
N GLY A 427 -28.02 31.26 -41.70
CA GLY A 427 -26.68 31.84 -41.91
C GLY A 427 -26.47 33.34 -41.62
N ILE A 428 -25.34 33.59 -40.95
CA ILE A 428 -24.41 34.73 -41.06
C ILE A 428 -24.34 35.71 -39.86
N ASN A 429 -23.13 35.68 -39.27
CA ASN A 429 -22.34 36.66 -38.51
C ASN A 429 -22.83 38.11 -38.37
N ARG A 430 -22.56 38.67 -37.17
CA ARG A 430 -21.97 40.01 -37.03
C ARG A 430 -20.97 40.09 -35.87
N ASP A 431 -19.90 40.81 -36.18
CA ASP A 431 -18.70 41.16 -35.42
C ASP A 431 -18.90 42.18 -34.28
N ASP A 432 -17.81 42.31 -33.51
CA ASP A 432 -17.24 43.49 -32.83
C ASP A 432 -17.98 44.13 -31.64
N ASP A 433 -17.32 44.17 -30.47
CA ASP A 433 -16.65 45.42 -30.06
C ASP A 433 -15.64 45.26 -28.90
N ARG A 434 -14.72 46.22 -28.85
CA ARG A 434 -13.42 46.29 -28.16
C ARG A 434 -13.50 46.79 -26.71
N GLY A 435 -12.41 46.57 -25.95
CA GLY A 435 -12.18 47.26 -24.67
C GLY A 435 -10.84 46.93 -23.99
N ASP A 436 -9.72 47.34 -24.58
CA ASP A 436 -8.38 47.39 -23.98
C ASP A 436 -8.26 48.55 -22.96
N GLY A 437 -7.42 48.38 -21.92
CA GLY A 437 -7.06 49.47 -21.00
C GLY A 437 -6.11 49.09 -19.85
N ARG A 438 -4.83 48.92 -20.16
CA ARG A 438 -3.60 48.86 -19.32
C ARG A 438 -3.44 50.08 -18.34
N PRO A 439 -2.47 50.17 -17.39
CA PRO A 439 -1.08 49.68 -17.54
C PRO A 439 -0.27 49.19 -16.32
N ASP A 440 0.86 48.60 -16.69
CA ASP A 440 2.08 48.26 -15.95
C ASP A 440 2.79 49.48 -15.32
N GLY A 441 3.56 49.25 -14.26
CA GLY A 441 4.47 50.23 -13.66
C GLY A 441 5.76 49.55 -13.17
N ASP A 442 6.85 49.78 -13.91
CA ASP A 442 8.24 49.53 -13.53
C ASP A 442 8.73 50.56 -12.49
N GLY A 443 9.68 50.14 -11.65
CA GLY A 443 10.39 51.03 -10.72
C GLY A 443 11.72 50.46 -10.26
N ASP A 444 12.79 50.82 -10.97
CA ASP A 444 14.19 50.71 -10.56
C ASP A 444 14.51 51.57 -9.33
N GLY A 445 15.48 51.11 -8.51
CA GLY A 445 16.04 51.90 -7.41
C GLY A 445 17.24 51.25 -6.73
N ASP A 446 18.44 51.52 -7.24
CA ASP A 446 19.74 51.34 -6.58
C ASP A 446 19.83 52.09 -5.23
N ARG A 447 20.56 51.51 -4.26
CA ARG A 447 21.46 52.25 -3.33
C ARG A 447 22.38 51.33 -2.52
N ASP A 448 23.65 51.72 -2.55
CA ASP A 448 24.82 51.23 -1.81
C ASP A 448 24.72 51.20 -0.28
N GLY A 449 25.50 50.28 0.32
CA GLY A 449 26.54 50.63 1.31
C GLY A 449 26.31 50.27 2.78
N GLY A 450 27.23 49.48 3.37
CA GLY A 450 27.43 49.44 4.82
C GLY A 450 28.12 48.19 5.38
N ALA A 451 29.46 48.24 5.49
CA ALA A 451 30.26 47.31 6.29
C ALA A 451 30.17 47.60 7.81
N GLY A 452 30.38 46.57 8.65
CA GLY A 452 30.55 46.73 10.10
C GLY A 452 31.07 45.44 10.77
N GLU A 453 32.26 45.53 11.35
CA GLU A 453 33.07 44.47 11.97
C GLU A 453 32.64 44.05 13.39
N ALA A 454 33.09 42.83 13.75
CA ALA A 454 33.68 42.37 15.02
C ALA A 454 32.99 42.59 16.39
N GLY A 455 32.92 41.49 17.15
CA GLY A 455 32.74 41.51 18.60
C GLY A 455 32.99 40.14 19.25
N ALA A 456 34.20 39.95 19.77
CA ALA A 456 34.63 38.78 20.55
C ALA A 456 34.11 38.82 22.00
N GLY A 457 33.98 37.65 22.64
CA GLY A 457 33.84 37.54 24.09
C GLY A 457 33.43 36.16 24.62
N GLY A 458 34.41 35.31 24.95
CA GLY A 458 34.28 34.34 26.05
C GLY A 458 34.42 35.04 27.42
N PRO A 459 34.39 34.36 28.59
CA PRO A 459 35.11 33.10 28.83
C PRO A 459 34.45 32.05 29.76
N GLU A 460 35.02 30.83 29.67
CA GLU A 460 35.37 29.83 30.69
C GLU A 460 34.60 29.67 32.02
N GLY A 461 34.35 28.39 32.37
CA GLY A 461 34.72 27.87 33.69
C GLY A 461 33.76 26.84 34.31
N GLY A 462 34.25 25.61 34.59
CA GLY A 462 33.66 24.79 35.65
C GLY A 462 33.75 23.26 35.54
N VAL A 463 34.95 22.69 35.67
CA VAL A 463 35.16 21.27 36.01
C VAL A 463 34.77 21.01 37.48
N ARG A 464 34.04 19.92 37.77
CA ARG A 464 34.23 19.04 38.96
C ARG A 464 33.24 17.86 39.01
N ALA A 465 33.78 16.64 38.91
CA ALA A 465 33.35 15.49 39.72
C ALA A 465 34.16 15.51 41.04
N PRO A 466 33.74 14.86 42.15
CA PRO A 466 34.03 13.41 42.30
C PRO A 466 33.12 12.58 43.26
N THR A 467 33.09 11.26 43.00
CA THR A 467 33.09 10.09 43.92
C THR A 467 32.07 9.90 45.07
N GLY A 468 31.51 8.68 45.17
CA GLY A 468 31.01 8.13 46.44
C GLY A 468 30.33 6.75 46.34
N ARG A 469 30.95 5.72 46.94
CA ARG A 469 30.60 4.28 46.97
C ARG A 469 29.35 3.91 47.80
N GLY A 470 28.75 2.74 47.51
CA GLY A 470 28.00 1.93 48.49
C GLY A 470 27.25 0.71 47.89
N PRO A 471 27.12 -0.46 48.58
CA PRO A 471 26.97 -1.78 47.94
C PRO A 471 25.55 -2.42 47.94
N HIS A 472 25.40 -3.45 47.10
CA HIS A 472 24.49 -4.63 47.06
C HIS A 472 23.55 -4.92 48.27
N PRO A 473 22.38 -5.59 48.07
CA PRO A 473 22.36 -7.04 47.76
C PRO A 473 21.24 -7.57 46.83
N ALA A 474 21.44 -8.84 46.47
CA ALA A 474 20.62 -9.71 45.65
C ALA A 474 19.34 -10.25 46.34
N GLY A 475 18.35 -10.68 45.55
CA GLY A 475 17.32 -11.65 45.97
C GLY A 475 16.02 -11.67 45.15
N SER A 476 15.46 -12.88 44.97
CA SER A 476 14.17 -13.29 44.34
C SER A 476 14.19 -13.42 42.80
N VAL A 477 14.05 -14.58 42.14
CA VAL A 477 13.17 -15.78 42.26
C VAL A 477 11.69 -15.50 41.98
N TRP A 478 11.25 -15.83 40.75
CA TRP A 478 9.87 -16.05 40.28
C TRP A 478 9.98 -17.07 39.12
N ARG A 479 9.44 -18.29 39.11
CA ARG A 479 8.05 -18.77 39.17
C ARG A 479 7.07 -18.00 38.30
#